data_AF-A0A5Z0XHU4-F1
#
_entry.id   AF-A0A5Z0XHU4-F1
#
_cell.length_a   1.000
_cell.length_b   1.000
_cell.length_c   1.000
_cell.angle_alpha   90.00
_cell.angle_beta   90.00
_cell.angle_gamma   90.00
#
_symmetry.space_group_name_H-M   'P 1'
#
loop_
_entity.id
_entity.type
_entity.pdbx_description
1 polymer ?
#
loop_
_entity_poly.entity_id
_entity_poly.type
_entity_poly.pdbx_seq_one_letter_code
_entity_poly.pdbx_strand_id
1 'polypeptide(L)'
;LIYTGPLDELLDYRFGSLPYRSLEFKWNYENIHLKQPAPIVVYPQAKDFTRIVEYKQMPNQNVQGTSYSIEYPTQYVPKSNEPYYPILTSESLKLYHNYKNLAKKINNLYFLGRLADFKYYNMDQAIKRALLFCSKYF
;
A
#
# COMPACT_ATOMS: atom_id res chain seq x y z
N LEU A 1 12.98 -14.90 11.46
CA LEU A 1 12.64 -13.56 10.92
C LEU A 1 11.24 -13.61 10.30
N ILE A 2 10.36 -12.68 10.66
CA ILE A 2 9.09 -12.45 9.95
C ILE A 2 9.25 -11.19 9.11
N TYR A 3 9.14 -11.32 7.80
CA TYR A 3 9.34 -10.25 6.83
C TYR A 3 8.02 -9.87 6.15
N THR A 4 7.70 -8.58 6.13
CA THR A 4 6.43 -8.06 5.58
C THR A 4 6.64 -7.05 4.44
N GLY A 5 7.90 -6.78 4.07
CA GLY A 5 8.26 -5.89 2.97
C GLY A 5 8.21 -6.57 1.59
N PRO A 6 8.59 -5.87 0.52
CA PRO A 6 8.64 -6.43 -0.83
C PRO A 6 9.71 -7.52 -0.96
N LEU A 7 9.39 -8.66 -1.56
CA LEU A 7 10.36 -9.76 -1.71
C LEU A 7 11.44 -9.48 -2.75
N ASP A 8 11.13 -8.68 -3.75
CA ASP A 8 12.10 -8.19 -4.73
C ASP A 8 13.18 -7.33 -4.06
N GLU A 9 12.78 -6.42 -3.16
CA GLU A 9 13.74 -5.63 -2.38
C GLU A 9 14.60 -6.49 -1.47
N LEU A 10 14.01 -7.43 -0.72
CA LEU A 10 14.75 -8.37 0.14
C LEU A 10 15.82 -9.18 -0.61
N LEU A 11 15.57 -9.44 -1.89
CA LEU A 11 16.38 -10.29 -2.75
C LEU A 11 17.12 -9.47 -3.82
N ASP A 12 17.44 -8.21 -3.48
CA ASP A 12 18.27 -7.27 -4.23
C ASP A 12 17.85 -7.08 -5.69
N TYR A 13 16.54 -7.14 -5.96
CA TYR A 13 15.94 -6.97 -7.28
C TYR A 13 16.54 -7.91 -8.34
N ARG A 14 17.06 -9.07 -7.94
CA ARG A 14 17.82 -9.98 -8.82
C ARG A 14 17.08 -10.51 -10.05
N PHE A 15 15.75 -10.42 -10.07
CA PHE A 15 14.89 -10.78 -11.20
C PHE A 15 14.17 -9.56 -11.81
N GLY A 16 14.52 -8.34 -11.38
CA GLY A 16 13.80 -7.09 -11.68
C GLY A 16 12.79 -6.71 -10.58
N SER A 17 12.27 -5.49 -10.62
CA SER A 17 11.30 -5.00 -9.63
C SER A 17 9.90 -5.56 -9.87
N LEU A 18 9.21 -5.89 -8.77
CA LEU A 18 7.79 -6.21 -8.81
C LEU A 18 7.01 -4.93 -9.15
N PRO A 19 6.02 -5.01 -10.07
CA PRO A 19 5.30 -3.84 -10.52
C PRO A 19 4.25 -3.42 -9.50
N TYR A 20 4.32 -2.16 -9.08
CA TYR A 20 3.32 -1.50 -8.23
C TYR A 20 2.87 -0.18 -8.87
N ARG A 21 1.72 0.32 -8.41
CA ARG A 21 1.38 1.75 -8.49
C ARG A 21 1.74 2.40 -7.16
N SER A 22 2.20 3.63 -7.22
CA SER A 22 2.47 4.46 -6.05
C SER A 22 1.47 5.62 -5.94
N LEU A 23 1.54 6.36 -4.84
CA LEU A 23 0.73 7.53 -4.56
C LEU A 23 1.62 8.64 -4.00
N GLU A 24 1.36 9.85 -4.46
CA GLU A 24 1.87 11.08 -3.85
C GLU A 24 0.72 11.78 -3.12
N PHE A 25 1.00 12.23 -1.90
CA PHE A 25 0.02 12.92 -1.05
C PHE A 25 0.41 14.39 -0.92
N LYS A 26 -0.40 15.28 -1.48
CA LYS A 26 -0.28 16.72 -1.23
C LYS A 26 -1.12 17.08 -0.01
N TRP A 27 -0.44 17.33 1.10
CA TRP A 27 -1.05 17.73 2.36
C TRP A 27 -1.37 19.22 2.37
N ASN A 28 -2.56 19.57 2.85
CA ASN A 28 -3.04 20.94 2.96
C ASN A 28 -3.72 21.15 4.30
N TYR A 29 -3.71 22.40 4.75
CA TYR A 29 -4.49 22.87 5.89
C TYR A 29 -5.20 24.17 5.48
N GLU A 30 -6.47 24.30 5.86
CA GLU A 30 -7.26 25.52 5.65
C GLU A 30 -8.00 25.89 6.95
N ASN A 31 -8.05 27.19 7.26
CA ASN A 31 -8.82 27.71 8.40
C ASN A 31 -10.31 27.87 8.03
N ILE A 32 -10.93 26.77 7.61
CA ILE A 32 -12.36 26.65 7.30
C ILE A 32 -12.97 25.51 8.11
N HIS A 33 -14.31 25.44 8.20
CA HIS A 33 -14.95 24.38 8.98
C HIS A 33 -14.83 23.01 8.30
N LEU A 34 -15.21 22.90 7.03
CA LEU A 34 -15.13 21.68 6.20
C LEU A 34 -14.73 22.02 4.77
N LYS A 35 -13.91 21.19 4.15
CA LYS A 35 -13.49 21.30 2.74
C LYS A 35 -14.51 20.71 1.78
N GLN A 36 -15.18 19.63 2.19
CA GLN A 36 -16.01 18.81 1.32
C GLN A 36 -17.17 18.14 2.09
N PRO A 37 -18.26 17.73 1.41
CA PRO A 37 -19.45 17.20 2.09
C PRO A 37 -19.28 15.79 2.70
N ALA A 38 -18.18 15.10 2.41
CA ALA A 38 -17.90 13.75 2.89
C ALA A 38 -16.40 13.59 3.18
N PRO A 39 -16.00 12.69 4.09
CA PRO A 39 -14.60 12.51 4.46
C PRO A 39 -13.69 12.10 3.30
N ILE A 40 -14.22 11.38 2.31
CA ILE A 40 -13.50 10.95 1.11
C ILE A 40 -14.38 11.29 -0.09
N VAL A 41 -13.89 12.12 -0.99
CA VAL A 41 -14.55 12.45 -2.26
C VAL A 41 -13.65 12.05 -3.41
N VAL A 42 -14.16 11.20 -4.29
CA VAL A 42 -13.46 10.72 -5.49
C VAL A 42 -13.81 11.62 -6.67
N TYR A 43 -12.82 11.95 -7.51
CA TYR A 43 -12.96 12.85 -8.66
C TYR A 43 -12.61 12.11 -9.97
N PRO A 44 -13.52 11.32 -10.56
CA PRO A 44 -13.22 10.50 -11.73
C PRO A 44 -12.83 11.28 -12.99
N GLN A 45 -13.29 12.54 -13.09
CA GLN A 45 -13.02 13.43 -14.24
C GLN A 45 -11.82 14.36 -14.01
N ALA A 46 -11.22 14.35 -12.81
CA ALA A 46 -10.02 15.14 -12.57
C ALA A 46 -8.85 14.57 -13.37
N LYS A 47 -8.02 15.48 -13.90
CA LYS A 47 -6.89 15.10 -14.76
C LYS A 47 -5.73 14.47 -13.98
N ASP A 48 -5.40 15.04 -12.82
CA ASP A 48 -4.12 14.77 -12.16
C ASP A 48 -4.25 14.00 -10.84
N PHE A 49 -5.40 14.09 -10.15
CA PHE A 49 -5.62 13.46 -8.85
C PHE A 49 -6.88 12.60 -8.85
N THR A 50 -6.95 11.67 -7.90
CA THR A 50 -8.06 10.69 -7.83
C THR A 50 -9.09 11.03 -6.76
N ARG A 51 -8.66 11.58 -5.63
CA ARG A 51 -9.53 11.91 -4.50
C ARG A 51 -8.93 12.95 -3.56
N ILE A 52 -9.81 13.53 -2.76
CA ILE A 52 -9.46 14.35 -1.60
C ILE A 52 -9.98 13.65 -0.35
N VAL A 53 -9.12 13.51 0.67
CA VAL A 53 -9.44 12.93 1.97
C VAL A 53 -9.35 14.00 3.04
N GLU A 54 -10.46 14.28 3.71
CA GLU A 54 -10.56 15.24 4.81
C GLU A 54 -10.59 14.52 6.17
N TYR A 55 -9.51 14.64 6.92
CA TYR A 55 -9.28 13.84 8.13
C TYR A 55 -10.08 14.32 9.35
N LYS A 56 -10.51 15.58 9.35
CA LYS A 56 -11.40 16.13 10.39
C LYS A 56 -12.72 15.36 10.51
N GLN A 57 -13.15 14.72 9.44
CA GLN A 57 -14.38 13.93 9.40
C GLN A 57 -14.17 12.45 9.80
N MET A 58 -12.92 11.99 10.02
CA MET A 58 -12.57 10.59 10.38
C MET A 58 -11.49 10.48 11.47
N PRO A 59 -11.86 10.34 12.75
CA PRO A 59 -13.22 10.50 13.29
C PRO A 59 -13.67 11.97 13.19
N ASN A 60 -14.96 12.24 13.45
CA ASN A 60 -15.46 13.62 13.48
C ASN A 60 -14.83 14.39 14.65
N GLN A 61 -14.10 15.48 14.35
CA GLN A 61 -13.36 16.27 15.31
C GLN A 61 -13.93 17.69 15.43
N ASN A 62 -14.21 18.13 16.67
CA ASN A 62 -14.65 19.49 16.96
C ASN A 62 -13.44 20.42 17.20
N VAL A 63 -12.76 20.79 16.12
CA VAL A 63 -11.56 21.65 16.13
C VAL A 63 -11.66 22.75 15.09
N GLN A 64 -10.89 23.83 15.28
CA GLN A 64 -10.76 24.90 14.28
C GLN A 64 -9.91 24.42 13.10
N GLY A 65 -10.29 24.85 11.89
CA GLY A 65 -9.60 24.48 10.66
C GLY A 65 -9.83 23.02 10.25
N THR A 66 -9.20 22.62 9.15
CA THR A 66 -9.26 21.26 8.62
C THR A 66 -7.97 20.91 7.86
N SER A 67 -7.54 19.65 8.00
CA SER A 67 -6.41 19.08 7.25
C SER A 67 -6.93 18.03 6.27
N TYR A 68 -6.44 18.09 5.04
CA TYR A 68 -6.83 17.16 3.99
C TYR A 68 -5.64 16.83 3.07
N SER A 69 -5.71 15.66 2.43
CA SER A 69 -4.74 15.24 1.41
C SER A 69 -5.40 15.15 0.05
N ILE A 70 -4.71 15.63 -0.98
CA ILE A 70 -5.04 15.37 -2.38
C ILE A 70 -4.13 14.22 -2.85
N GLU A 71 -4.72 13.15 -3.38
CA GLU A 71 -3.98 11.93 -3.76
C GLU A 71 -3.74 11.84 -5.27
N TYR A 72 -2.47 11.84 -5.65
CA TYR A 72 -2.00 11.75 -7.04
C TYR A 72 -1.46 10.34 -7.33
N PRO A 73 -2.03 9.61 -8.30
CA PRO A 73 -1.48 8.33 -8.73
C PRO A 73 -0.16 8.57 -9.45
N THR A 74 0.86 7.79 -9.09
CA THR A 74 2.18 7.88 -9.71
C THR A 74 2.76 6.49 -9.97
N GLN A 75 3.75 6.42 -10.85
CA GLN A 75 4.46 5.18 -11.14
C GLN A 75 5.35 4.80 -9.96
N TYR A 76 5.34 3.53 -9.57
CA TYR A 76 6.30 3.03 -8.59
C TYR A 76 7.71 3.01 -9.18
N VAL A 77 8.67 3.59 -8.45
CA VAL A 77 10.10 3.60 -8.77
C VAL A 77 10.85 3.07 -7.54
N PRO A 78 11.50 1.90 -7.65
CA PRO A 78 12.21 1.28 -6.53
C PRO A 78 13.18 2.25 -5.86
N LYS A 79 13.18 2.28 -4.52
CA LYS A 79 14.01 3.16 -3.68
C LYS A 79 13.69 4.66 -3.78
N SER A 80 12.73 5.08 -4.60
CA SER A 80 12.35 6.49 -4.75
C SER A 80 10.96 6.80 -4.20
N ASN A 81 10.02 5.86 -4.29
CA ASN A 81 8.70 6.01 -3.69
C ASN A 81 8.13 4.68 -3.18
N GLU A 82 6.99 4.75 -2.49
CA GLU A 82 6.43 3.61 -1.78
C GLU A 82 5.57 2.72 -2.67
N PRO A 83 5.66 1.38 -2.55
CA PRO A 83 4.82 0.44 -3.29
C PRO A 83 3.43 0.36 -2.65
N TYR A 84 2.46 1.08 -3.20
CA TYR A 84 1.08 1.01 -2.71
C TYR A 84 0.36 -0.20 -3.31
N TYR A 85 -0.02 -0.20 -4.59
CA TYR A 85 -0.94 -1.19 -5.17
C TYR A 85 -0.21 -2.16 -6.10
N PRO A 86 -0.24 -3.48 -5.86
CA PRO A 86 0.39 -4.44 -6.76
C PRO A 86 -0.35 -4.46 -8.12
N ILE A 87 0.41 -4.50 -9.21
CA ILE A 87 -0.15 -4.64 -10.56
C ILE A 87 -0.17 -6.14 -10.90
N LEU A 88 -1.35 -6.75 -10.85
CA LEU A 88 -1.54 -8.19 -10.99
C LEU A 88 -1.79 -8.59 -12.45
N THR A 89 -0.72 -8.89 -13.19
CA THR A 89 -0.75 -9.53 -14.51
C THR A 89 -0.12 -10.93 -14.48
N SER A 90 -0.31 -11.72 -15.53
CA SER A 90 0.36 -13.01 -15.71
C SER A 90 1.88 -12.93 -15.58
N GLU A 91 2.50 -11.87 -16.09
CA GLU A 91 3.94 -11.63 -16.07
C GLU A 91 4.41 -11.29 -14.66
N SER A 92 3.69 -10.38 -13.98
CA SER A 92 4.01 -9.98 -12.60
C SER A 92 3.91 -11.15 -11.63
N LEU A 93 2.93 -12.05 -11.82
CA LEU A 93 2.74 -13.22 -10.98
C LEU A 93 3.86 -14.25 -11.21
N LYS A 94 4.29 -14.47 -12.47
CA LYS A 94 5.46 -15.30 -12.78
C LYS A 94 6.72 -14.75 -12.09
N LEU A 95 6.95 -13.44 -12.17
CA LEU A 95 8.07 -12.77 -11.49
C LEU A 95 7.99 -12.95 -9.97
N TYR A 96 6.83 -12.70 -9.37
CA TYR A 96 6.59 -12.92 -7.95
C TYR A 96 6.85 -14.37 -7.53
N HIS A 97 6.45 -15.36 -8.34
CA HIS A 97 6.71 -16.77 -8.05
C HIS A 97 8.20 -17.09 -8.01
N ASN A 98 9.03 -16.47 -8.85
CA ASN A 98 10.49 -16.62 -8.79
C ASN A 98 11.04 -16.14 -7.45
N TYR A 99 10.64 -14.95 -7.00
CA TYR A 99 11.02 -14.41 -5.69
C TYR A 99 10.52 -15.26 -4.53
N LYS A 100 9.24 -15.65 -4.56
CA LYS A 100 8.62 -16.50 -3.54
C LYS A 100 9.34 -17.84 -3.39
N ASN A 101 9.70 -18.47 -4.51
CA ASN A 101 10.40 -19.75 -4.50
C ASN A 101 11.83 -19.63 -3.95
N LEU A 102 12.49 -18.50 -4.20
CA LEU A 102 13.80 -18.23 -3.62
C LEU A 102 13.71 -17.93 -2.12
N ALA A 103 12.77 -17.07 -1.70
CA ALA A 103 12.57 -16.73 -0.29
C ALA A 103 12.30 -17.98 0.58
N LYS A 104 11.54 -18.95 0.05
CA LYS A 104 11.28 -20.24 0.74
C LYS A 104 12.53 -21.07 1.02
N LYS A 105 13.64 -20.85 0.33
CA LYS A 105 14.91 -21.58 0.54
C LYS A 105 15.75 -20.98 1.65
N ILE A 106 15.38 -19.81 2.18
CA ILE A 106 16.12 -19.13 3.23
C ILE A 106 15.65 -19.66 4.58
N ASN A 107 16.56 -20.31 5.30
CA ASN A 107 16.26 -20.87 6.61
C ASN A 107 15.82 -19.77 7.59
N ASN A 108 14.80 -20.08 8.42
CA ASN A 108 14.24 -19.17 9.42
C ASN A 108 13.69 -17.84 8.86
N LEU A 109 13.42 -17.76 7.56
CA LEU A 109 12.68 -16.65 6.94
C LEU A 109 11.22 -17.04 6.74
N TYR A 110 10.34 -16.26 7.34
CA TYR A 110 8.90 -16.31 7.10
C TYR A 110 8.45 -15.00 6.48
N PHE A 111 7.50 -15.04 5.55
CA PHE A 111 7.02 -13.83 4.88
C PHE A 111 5.50 -13.87 4.68
N LEU A 112 4.88 -12.71 4.87
CA LEU A 112 3.43 -12.52 4.78
C LEU A 112 3.06 -11.04 4.72
N GLY A 113 1.81 -10.75 4.38
CA GLY A 113 1.28 -9.39 4.34
C GLY A 113 1.31 -8.80 2.94
N ARG A 114 0.80 -7.58 2.78
CA ARG A 114 0.49 -6.99 1.47
C ARG A 114 1.65 -7.07 0.46
N LEU A 115 2.84 -6.65 0.89
CA LEU A 115 4.01 -6.56 0.02
C LEU A 115 4.67 -7.92 -0.19
N ALA A 116 4.93 -8.65 0.90
CA ALA A 116 5.56 -9.98 0.84
C ALA A 116 4.69 -11.06 0.15
N ASP A 117 3.37 -11.00 0.31
CA ASP A 117 2.44 -11.89 -0.41
C ASP A 117 2.13 -11.38 -1.84
N PHE A 118 2.59 -10.19 -2.22
CA PHE A 118 2.27 -9.48 -3.47
C PHE A 118 0.75 -9.45 -3.74
N LYS A 119 -0.01 -8.99 -2.75
CA LYS A 119 -1.48 -9.02 -2.75
C LYS A 119 -2.06 -7.71 -2.26
N TYR A 120 -3.21 -7.35 -2.84
CA TYR A 120 -4.01 -6.25 -2.33
C TYR A 120 -4.81 -6.72 -1.11
N TYR A 121 -4.41 -6.27 0.08
CA TYR A 121 -5.11 -6.55 1.33
C TYR A 121 -5.75 -5.29 1.91
N ASN A 122 -6.99 -5.45 2.39
CA ASN A 122 -7.56 -4.61 3.42
C ASN A 122 -6.98 -4.97 4.81
N MET A 123 -7.17 -4.09 5.80
CA MET A 123 -6.63 -4.30 7.15
C MET A 123 -7.10 -5.62 7.80
N ASP A 124 -8.38 -5.94 7.70
CA ASP A 124 -8.99 -7.16 8.23
C ASP A 124 -8.39 -8.43 7.59
N GLN A 125 -8.12 -8.38 6.29
CA GLN A 125 -7.49 -9.48 5.55
C GLN A 125 -6.03 -9.68 5.97
N ALA A 126 -5.29 -8.60 6.19
CA ALA A 126 -3.92 -8.65 6.69
C ALA A 126 -3.87 -9.22 8.11
N ILE A 127 -4.79 -8.80 8.99
CA ILE A 127 -4.93 -9.34 10.36
C ILE A 127 -5.25 -10.83 10.29
N LYS A 128 -6.25 -11.23 9.50
CA LYS A 128 -6.61 -12.64 9.32
C LYS A 128 -5.44 -13.46 8.79
N ARG A 129 -4.69 -12.93 7.83
CA ARG A 129 -3.50 -13.58 7.25
C ARG A 129 -2.40 -13.79 8.30
N ALA A 130 -2.21 -12.83 9.20
CA ALA A 130 -1.26 -12.94 10.31
C ALA A 130 -1.73 -13.97 11.35
N LEU A 131 -3.00 -13.93 11.78
CA LEU A 131 -3.53 -14.89 12.74
C LEU A 131 -3.45 -16.33 12.23
N LEU A 132 -3.85 -16.58 10.98
CA LEU A 132 -3.74 -17.89 10.34
C LEU A 132 -2.30 -18.37 10.21
N PHE A 133 -1.37 -17.42 10.01
CA PHE A 133 0.05 -17.75 9.98
C PHE A 133 0.54 -18.16 11.37
N CYS A 134 0.22 -17.38 12.40
CA CYS A 134 0.60 -17.69 13.78
C CYS A 134 0.08 -19.06 14.18
N SER A 135 -1.22 -19.34 14.06
CA SER A 135 -1.81 -20.64 14.43
C SER A 135 -1.21 -21.86 13.72
N LYS A 136 -0.54 -21.67 12.58
CA LYS A 136 0.07 -22.76 11.82
C LYS A 136 1.53 -23.02 12.21
N TYR A 137 2.26 -21.99 12.64
CA TYR A 137 3.71 -22.04 12.82
C TYR A 137 4.17 -21.80 14.27
N PHE A 138 3.26 -21.36 15.14
CA PHE A 138 3.48 -21.09 16.56
C PHE A 138 2.28 -21.58 17.38
#